data_AF-A0A3D3A5P4-F1
#
_entry.id   AF-A0A3D3A5P4-F1
#
_cell.length_a   1.000
_cell.length_b   1.000
_cell.length_c   1.000
_cell.angle_alpha   90.00
_cell.angle_beta   90.00
_cell.angle_gamma   90.00
#
_symmetry.space_group_name_H-M   'P 1'
#
loop_
_entity.id
_entity.type
_entity.pdbx_description
1 polymer ?
#
loop_
_entity_poly.entity_id
_entity_poly.type
_entity_poly.pdbx_seq_one_letter_code
_entity_poly.pdbx_strand_id
1 'polypeptide(L)'
;MLGLKLPTDPRWVKLVEQNISEILTDHAWCEQKAASNAISTIVRYPDLTDMVEELTAIAQEEMEHFGMVLEKIKARGFTLGHERKDDYVGQLSKFIKRGGSREGQIVDRLLFAAMIEARSCERFKMLSERIEDADLAEFYRELMISEAGHYTTFLKLARKYGGGIDVDARWQECLEFEADIIQNYGKKETMHG
;
A
#
# COMPACT_ATOMS: atom_id res chain seq x y z
N MET A 1 8.60 -9.86 10.33
CA MET A 1 7.18 -10.11 9.99
C MET A 1 6.46 -8.78 10.19
N LEU A 2 5.71 -8.29 9.20
CA LEU A 2 5.26 -6.89 9.00
C LEU A 2 4.45 -6.24 10.15
N GLY A 3 4.27 -6.93 11.29
CA GLY A 3 3.58 -6.42 12.47
C GLY A 3 2.05 -6.45 12.40
N LEU A 4 1.48 -6.74 11.23
CA LEU A 4 0.03 -6.87 10.99
C LEU A 4 -0.60 -7.85 11.98
N LYS A 5 -1.74 -7.46 12.57
CA LYS A 5 -2.41 -8.24 13.62
C LYS A 5 -3.32 -9.33 13.07
N LEU A 6 -3.88 -9.12 11.87
CA LEU A 6 -4.77 -10.08 11.22
C LEU A 6 -4.26 -10.43 9.81
N PRO A 7 -4.08 -11.73 9.50
CA PRO A 7 -3.71 -12.18 8.17
C PRO A 7 -4.91 -12.12 7.21
N THR A 8 -4.64 -12.01 5.90
CA THR A 8 -5.67 -12.15 4.88
C THR A 8 -6.20 -13.59 4.86
N ASP A 9 -7.53 -13.75 4.76
CA ASP A 9 -8.15 -15.07 4.62
C ASP A 9 -7.69 -15.73 3.30
N PRO A 10 -7.12 -16.94 3.32
CA PRO A 10 -6.67 -17.62 2.10
C PRO A 10 -7.75 -17.80 1.02
N ARG A 11 -9.03 -17.76 1.39
CA ARG A 11 -10.15 -17.82 0.44
C ARG A 11 -10.22 -16.59 -0.47
N TRP A 12 -9.64 -15.45 -0.07
CA TRP A 12 -9.57 -14.26 -0.90
C TRP A 12 -8.87 -14.52 -2.25
N VAL A 13 -7.83 -15.37 -2.26
CA VAL A 13 -7.14 -15.74 -3.52
C VAL A 13 -8.09 -16.44 -4.50
N LYS A 14 -9.01 -17.28 -4.00
CA LYS A 14 -10.03 -17.92 -4.85
C LYS A 14 -11.06 -16.93 -5.41
N LEU A 15 -11.32 -15.82 -4.72
CA LEU A 15 -12.15 -14.74 -5.26
C LEU A 15 -11.40 -13.99 -6.37
N VAL A 16 -10.12 -13.69 -6.15
CA VAL A 16 -9.25 -13.04 -7.14
C VAL A 16 -9.19 -13.85 -8.43
N GLU A 17 -9.02 -15.17 -8.34
CA GLU A 17 -8.97 -16.07 -9.51
C GLU A 17 -10.25 -16.07 -10.36
N GLN A 18 -11.40 -15.71 -9.76
CA GLN A 18 -12.66 -15.61 -10.51
C GLN A 18 -12.71 -14.37 -11.41
N ASN A 19 -11.88 -13.35 -11.14
CA ASN A 19 -11.90 -12.09 -11.86
C ASN A 19 -10.52 -11.38 -11.87
N ILE A 20 -9.58 -11.96 -12.61
CA ILE A 20 -8.20 -11.44 -12.74
C ILE A 20 -8.17 -10.02 -13.33
N SER A 21 -9.09 -9.68 -14.24
CA SER A 21 -9.12 -8.34 -14.83
C SER A 21 -9.39 -7.25 -13.79
N GLU A 22 -10.20 -7.57 -12.78
CA GLU A 22 -10.60 -6.62 -11.74
C GLU A 22 -9.47 -6.39 -10.74
N ILE A 23 -8.82 -7.45 -10.25
CA ILE A 23 -7.68 -7.30 -9.33
C ILE A 23 -6.53 -6.53 -9.99
N LEU A 24 -6.24 -6.78 -11.26
CA LEU A 24 -5.15 -6.10 -11.96
C LEU A 24 -5.49 -4.63 -12.21
N THR A 25 -6.75 -4.33 -12.54
CA THR A 25 -7.20 -2.93 -12.67
C THR A 25 -7.08 -2.20 -11.34
N ASP A 26 -7.58 -2.80 -10.26
CA ASP A 26 -7.53 -2.20 -8.92
C ASP A 26 -6.09 -2.02 -8.43
N HIS A 27 -5.24 -3.03 -8.64
CA HIS A 27 -3.82 -3.00 -8.33
C HIS A 27 -3.10 -1.89 -9.09
N ALA A 28 -3.29 -1.77 -10.41
CA ALA A 28 -2.71 -0.67 -11.18
C ALA A 28 -3.08 0.69 -10.55
N TRP A 29 -4.35 0.91 -10.21
CA TRP A 29 -4.73 2.16 -9.55
C TRP A 29 -4.15 2.31 -8.14
N CYS A 30 -3.88 1.24 -7.41
CA CYS A 30 -3.15 1.31 -6.13
C CYS A 30 -1.75 1.90 -6.32
N GLU A 31 -0.98 1.42 -7.31
CA GLU A 31 0.40 1.91 -7.54
C GLU A 31 0.38 3.40 -7.94
N GLN A 32 -0.55 3.79 -8.83
CA GLN A 32 -0.71 5.19 -9.22
C GLN A 32 -1.09 6.08 -8.03
N LYS A 33 -1.92 5.57 -7.10
CA LYS A 33 -2.31 6.28 -5.87
C LYS A 33 -1.16 6.36 -4.88
N ALA A 34 -0.31 5.34 -4.76
CA ALA A 34 0.90 5.36 -3.96
C ALA A 34 1.87 6.45 -4.46
N ALA A 35 2.13 6.48 -5.78
CA ALA A 35 2.92 7.53 -6.43
C ALA A 35 2.33 8.93 -6.17
N SER A 36 1.01 9.07 -6.32
CA SER A 36 0.31 10.34 -6.07
C SER A 36 0.42 10.77 -4.60
N ASN A 37 0.34 9.83 -3.67
CA ASN A 37 0.49 10.11 -2.25
C ASN A 37 1.92 10.57 -1.92
N ALA A 38 2.95 9.94 -2.50
CA ALA A 38 4.34 10.37 -2.37
C ALA A 38 4.54 11.80 -2.92
N ILE A 39 4.07 12.08 -4.14
CA ILE A 39 4.13 13.42 -4.78
C ILE A 39 3.43 14.47 -3.92
N SER A 40 2.22 14.17 -3.42
CA SER A 40 1.48 15.11 -2.55
C SER A 40 2.21 15.40 -1.22
N THR A 41 2.98 14.43 -0.72
CA THR A 41 3.76 14.56 0.50
C THR A 41 5.01 15.42 0.25
N ILE A 42 5.66 15.26 -0.90
CA ILE A 42 6.76 16.14 -1.36
C ILE A 42 6.29 17.60 -1.41
N VAL A 43 5.16 17.86 -2.06
CA VAL A 43 4.61 19.22 -2.20
C VAL A 43 4.30 19.85 -0.83
N ARG A 44 3.88 19.04 0.14
CA ARG A 44 3.51 19.50 1.48
C ARG A 44 4.72 19.81 2.38
N TYR A 45 5.83 19.09 2.19
CA TYR A 45 7.02 19.18 3.04
C TYR A 45 8.30 19.35 2.21
N PRO A 46 8.39 20.39 1.35
CA PRO A 46 9.49 20.54 0.41
C PRO A 46 10.83 20.85 1.07
N ASP A 47 10.82 21.31 2.32
CA ASP A 47 12.00 21.65 3.11
C ASP A 47 12.72 20.43 3.71
N LEU A 48 12.09 19.25 3.69
CA LEU A 48 12.66 18.01 4.20
C LEU A 48 13.37 17.25 3.06
N THR A 49 14.51 17.77 2.61
CA THR A 49 15.17 17.37 1.35
C THR A 49 15.42 15.85 1.23
N ASP A 50 15.90 15.19 2.27
CA ASP A 50 16.14 13.75 2.22
C ASP A 50 14.83 12.94 2.19
N MET A 51 13.75 13.43 2.81
CA MET A 51 12.41 12.85 2.59
C MET A 51 11.95 13.03 1.16
N VAL A 52 12.22 14.20 0.56
CA VAL A 52 11.85 14.47 -0.84
C VAL A 52 12.59 13.54 -1.78
N GLU A 53 13.88 13.27 -1.55
CA GLU A 53 14.67 12.31 -2.34
C GLU A 53 14.08 10.89 -2.25
N GLU A 54 13.83 10.38 -1.04
CA GLU A 54 13.24 9.05 -0.83
C GLU A 54 11.84 8.93 -1.45
N LEU A 55 10.97 9.93 -1.26
CA LEU A 55 9.62 9.93 -1.83
C LEU A 55 9.63 10.08 -3.35
N THR A 56 10.64 10.74 -3.92
CA THR A 56 10.80 10.83 -5.37
C THR A 56 11.15 9.47 -5.95
N ALA A 57 12.08 8.74 -5.33
CA ALA A 57 12.43 7.38 -5.73
C ALA A 57 11.22 6.44 -5.64
N ILE A 58 10.48 6.47 -4.52
CA ILE A 58 9.25 5.69 -4.36
C ILE A 58 8.24 6.06 -5.45
N ALA A 59 7.97 7.34 -5.69
CA ALA A 59 7.00 7.74 -6.72
C ALA A 59 7.37 7.27 -8.14
N GLN A 60 8.67 7.18 -8.45
CA GLN A 60 9.15 6.64 -9.72
C GLN A 60 8.93 5.13 -9.79
N GLU A 61 9.36 4.39 -8.75
CA GLU A 61 9.20 2.93 -8.65
C GLU A 61 7.73 2.52 -8.74
N GLU A 62 6.82 3.24 -8.07
CA GLU A 62 5.38 2.95 -8.15
C GLU A 62 4.78 3.19 -9.54
N MET A 63 5.30 4.17 -10.28
CA MET A 63 4.88 4.36 -11.67
C MET A 63 5.49 3.31 -12.61
N GLU A 64 6.64 2.72 -12.25
CA GLU A 64 7.17 1.54 -12.92
C GLU A 64 6.29 0.32 -12.63
N HIS A 65 5.91 0.09 -11.37
CA HIS A 65 4.96 -0.96 -10.97
C HIS A 65 3.62 -0.82 -11.72
N PHE A 66 3.05 0.39 -11.79
CA PHE A 66 1.86 0.68 -12.58
C PHE A 66 2.01 0.20 -14.03
N GLY A 67 3.16 0.52 -14.66
CA GLY A 67 3.48 0.10 -16.01
C GLY A 67 3.55 -1.42 -16.14
N MET A 68 4.18 -2.11 -15.18
CA MET A 68 4.26 -3.57 -15.15
C MET A 68 2.87 -4.22 -15.05
N VAL A 69 1.99 -3.71 -14.17
CA VAL A 69 0.61 -4.21 -14.06
C VAL A 69 -0.15 -3.98 -15.37
N LEU A 70 0.03 -2.83 -16.02
CA LEU A 70 -0.58 -2.54 -17.32
C LEU A 70 -0.13 -3.54 -18.40
N GLU A 71 1.13 -3.95 -18.41
CA GLU A 71 1.59 -4.99 -19.33
C GLU A 71 0.96 -6.35 -19.02
N LYS A 72 0.75 -6.70 -17.75
CA LYS A 72 0.00 -7.93 -17.37
C LYS A 72 -1.46 -7.88 -17.83
N ILE A 73 -2.11 -6.71 -17.75
CA ILE A 73 -3.47 -6.46 -18.26
C ILE A 73 -3.50 -6.70 -19.79
N LYS A 74 -2.60 -6.05 -20.54
CA LYS A 74 -2.53 -6.17 -22.00
C LYS A 74 -2.22 -7.60 -22.47
N ALA A 75 -1.26 -8.27 -21.82
CA ALA A 75 -0.87 -9.64 -22.15
C ALA A 75 -2.03 -10.64 -22.04
N ARG A 76 -3.03 -10.33 -21.20
CA ARG A 76 -4.24 -11.14 -21.00
C ARG A 76 -5.43 -10.68 -21.86
N GLY A 77 -5.22 -9.73 -22.78
CA GLY A 77 -6.25 -9.19 -23.67
C GLY A 77 -7.28 -8.29 -22.96
N PHE A 78 -6.97 -7.82 -21.75
CA PHE A 78 -7.82 -6.89 -21.02
C PHE A 78 -7.49 -5.44 -21.35
N THR A 79 -8.40 -4.54 -20.97
CA THR A 79 -8.19 -3.09 -21.00
C THR A 79 -8.19 -2.59 -19.56
N LEU A 80 -7.34 -1.62 -19.25
CA LEU A 80 -7.34 -0.97 -17.94
C LEU A 80 -8.72 -0.35 -17.67
N GLY A 81 -9.40 -0.84 -16.63
CA GLY A 81 -10.69 -0.29 -16.21
C GLY A 81 -10.57 1.07 -15.53
N HIS A 82 -11.71 1.68 -15.25
CA HIS A 82 -11.76 2.97 -14.55
C HIS A 82 -11.26 2.87 -13.11
N GLU A 83 -10.66 3.96 -12.62
CA GLU A 83 -10.34 4.12 -11.20
C GLU A 83 -11.61 4.03 -10.36
N ARG A 84 -11.47 3.38 -9.20
CA ARG A 84 -12.52 3.29 -8.19
C ARG A 84 -11.96 3.64 -6.83
N LYS A 85 -12.83 4.25 -6.03
CA LYS A 85 -12.56 4.52 -4.64
C LYS A 85 -12.27 3.22 -3.89
N ASP A 86 -11.14 3.22 -3.19
CA ASP A 86 -10.79 2.17 -2.25
C ASP A 86 -11.40 2.51 -0.88
N ASP A 87 -12.40 1.73 -0.48
CA ASP A 87 -13.07 1.94 0.81
C ASP A 87 -12.15 1.63 2.00
N TYR A 88 -11.24 0.66 1.88
CA TYR A 88 -10.27 0.35 2.94
C TYR A 88 -9.35 1.53 3.16
N VAL A 89 -8.73 2.05 2.10
CA VAL A 89 -7.87 3.25 2.17
C VAL A 89 -8.67 4.44 2.71
N GLY A 90 -9.93 4.58 2.29
CA GLY A 90 -10.85 5.60 2.80
C GLY A 90 -11.10 5.49 4.31
N GLN A 91 -11.27 4.29 4.85
CA GLN A 91 -11.42 4.06 6.30
C GLN A 91 -10.10 4.26 7.04
N LEU A 92 -9.01 3.71 6.51
CA LEU A 92 -7.67 3.82 7.09
C LEU A 92 -7.24 5.29 7.21
N SER A 93 -7.60 6.13 6.24
CA SER A 93 -7.27 7.57 6.26
C SER A 93 -7.83 8.32 7.47
N LYS A 94 -8.85 7.76 8.16
CA LYS A 94 -9.42 8.32 9.39
C LYS A 94 -8.49 8.20 10.59
N PHE A 95 -7.43 7.38 10.50
CA PHE A 95 -6.37 7.33 11.50
C PHE A 95 -5.58 8.65 11.59
N ILE A 96 -5.47 9.36 10.45
CA ILE A 96 -4.73 10.62 10.36
C ILE A 96 -5.50 11.71 11.12
N LYS A 97 -4.89 12.26 12.17
CA LYS A 97 -5.49 13.35 12.94
C LYS A 97 -5.55 14.62 12.09
N ARG A 98 -6.69 15.33 12.18
CA ARG A 98 -6.84 16.66 11.57
C ARG A 98 -6.25 17.71 12.52
N GLY A 99 -5.31 18.51 12.03
CA GLY A 99 -4.62 19.53 12.83
C GLY A 99 -3.49 18.95 13.69
N GLY A 100 -3.08 19.67 14.72
CA GLY A 100 -1.94 19.29 15.57
C GLY A 100 -0.59 19.81 15.06
N SER A 101 0.50 19.32 15.66
CA SER A 101 1.86 19.75 15.30
C SER A 101 2.24 19.28 13.89
N ARG A 102 3.23 19.95 13.30
CA ARG A 102 3.75 19.61 11.97
C ARG A 102 4.32 18.19 11.96
N GLU A 103 5.08 17.84 12.99
CA GLU A 103 5.68 16.51 13.21
C GLU A 103 4.60 15.44 13.31
N GLY A 104 3.49 15.71 14.03
CA GLY A 104 2.39 14.75 14.16
C GLY A 104 1.70 14.47 12.83
N GLN A 105 1.52 15.49 12.00
CA GLN A 105 0.98 15.32 10.65
C GLN A 105 1.92 14.53 9.73
N ILE A 106 3.24 14.75 9.85
CA ILE A 106 4.25 13.99 9.10
C ILE A 106 4.20 12.51 9.53
N VAL A 107 4.26 12.24 10.84
CA VAL A 107 4.20 10.88 11.39
C VAL A 107 2.94 10.17 10.92
N ASP A 108 1.75 10.74 11.14
CA ASP A 108 0.49 10.07 10.76
C ASP A 108 0.42 9.78 9.25
N ARG A 109 0.93 10.67 8.40
CA ARG A 109 0.94 10.48 6.94
C ARG A 109 1.90 9.39 6.50
N LEU A 110 3.09 9.32 7.09
CA LEU A 110 4.09 8.29 6.80
C LEU A 110 3.66 6.93 7.36
N LEU A 111 3.05 6.88 8.55
CA LEU A 111 2.50 5.63 9.11
C LEU A 111 1.32 5.13 8.28
N PHE A 112 0.46 6.03 7.78
CA PHE A 112 -0.61 5.67 6.85
C PHE A 112 -0.07 5.02 5.58
N ALA A 113 0.96 5.62 4.95
CA ALA A 113 1.61 5.02 3.78
C ALA A 113 2.24 3.67 4.11
N ALA A 114 2.99 3.58 5.22
CA ALA A 114 3.59 2.32 5.68
C ALA A 114 2.55 1.21 5.89
N MET A 115 1.35 1.53 6.37
CA MET A 115 0.29 0.55 6.58
C MET A 115 -0.29 0.00 5.26
N ILE A 116 -0.39 0.85 4.24
CA ILE A 116 -0.81 0.41 2.91
C ILE A 116 0.23 -0.58 2.35
N GLU A 117 1.51 -0.22 2.33
CA GLU A 117 2.55 -1.11 1.78
C GLU A 117 2.69 -2.41 2.58
N ALA A 118 2.52 -2.35 3.90
CA ALA A 118 2.51 -3.56 4.72
C ALA A 118 1.38 -4.51 4.32
N ARG A 119 0.17 -3.99 4.06
CA ARG A 119 -0.97 -4.81 3.64
C ARG A 119 -0.84 -5.28 2.19
N SER A 120 -0.36 -4.43 1.28
CA SER A 120 0.00 -4.80 -0.10
C SER A 120 0.99 -5.96 -0.11
N CYS A 121 2.10 -5.84 0.62
CA CYS A 121 3.12 -6.87 0.74
C CYS A 121 2.55 -8.21 1.25
N GLU A 122 1.68 -8.18 2.27
CA GLU A 122 1.04 -9.40 2.79
C GLU A 122 0.13 -10.06 1.76
N ARG A 123 -0.63 -9.29 0.99
CA ARG A 123 -1.51 -9.82 -0.06
C ARG A 123 -0.76 -10.27 -1.30
N PHE A 124 0.29 -9.57 -1.71
CA PHE A 124 1.19 -10.02 -2.78
C PHE A 124 1.87 -11.33 -2.41
N LYS A 125 2.31 -11.48 -1.16
CA LYS A 125 2.80 -12.77 -0.66
C LYS A 125 1.74 -13.86 -0.83
N MET A 126 0.52 -13.60 -0.38
CA MET A 126 -0.58 -14.57 -0.49
C MET A 126 -0.89 -14.95 -1.94
N LEU A 127 -0.89 -14.00 -2.87
CA LEU A 127 -1.04 -14.26 -4.30
C LEU A 127 0.13 -15.11 -4.82
N SER A 128 1.37 -14.70 -4.52
CA SER A 128 2.57 -15.41 -4.98
C SER A 128 2.65 -16.87 -4.54
N GLU A 129 2.10 -17.20 -3.37
CA GLU A 129 2.14 -18.55 -2.80
C GLU A 129 0.95 -19.43 -3.22
N ARG A 130 -0.16 -18.84 -3.71
CA ARG A 130 -1.45 -19.55 -3.79
C ARG A 130 -2.21 -19.40 -5.11
N ILE A 131 -1.91 -18.39 -5.92
CA ILE A 131 -2.59 -18.22 -7.21
C ILE A 131 -2.15 -19.32 -8.19
N GLU A 132 -3.08 -19.88 -8.95
CA GLU A 132 -2.80 -20.94 -9.92
C GLU A 132 -2.04 -20.43 -11.16
N ASP A 133 -2.17 -19.14 -11.48
CA ASP A 133 -1.48 -18.49 -12.60
C ASP A 133 0.00 -18.26 -12.25
N ALA A 134 0.89 -19.10 -12.77
CA ALA A 134 2.32 -19.04 -12.48
C ALA A 134 2.99 -17.71 -12.89
N ASP A 135 2.52 -17.06 -13.96
CA ASP A 135 3.03 -15.76 -14.40
C ASP A 135 2.67 -14.65 -13.40
N LEU A 136 1.46 -14.69 -12.83
CA LEU A 136 1.06 -13.79 -11.76
C LEU A 136 1.75 -14.14 -10.44
N ALA A 137 1.93 -15.41 -10.13
CA ALA A 137 2.60 -15.85 -8.91
C ALA A 137 4.04 -15.30 -8.85
N GLU A 138 4.78 -15.39 -9.94
CA GLU A 138 6.12 -14.81 -10.06
C GLU A 138 6.10 -13.29 -9.98
N PHE A 139 5.19 -12.65 -10.71
CA PHE A 139 5.03 -11.20 -10.69
C PHE A 139 4.77 -10.63 -9.29
N TYR A 140 3.82 -11.21 -8.55
CA TYR A 140 3.50 -10.76 -7.20
C TYR A 140 4.62 -11.07 -6.18
N ARG A 141 5.44 -12.10 -6.42
CA ARG A 141 6.63 -12.38 -5.61
C ARG A 141 7.66 -11.26 -5.73
N GLU A 142 7.85 -10.72 -6.93
CA GLU A 142 8.79 -9.62 -7.18
C GLU A 142 8.32 -8.33 -6.52
N LEU A 143 7.04 -7.96 -6.70
CA LEU A 143 6.46 -6.78 -6.07
C LEU A 143 6.46 -6.86 -4.54
N MET A 144 6.17 -8.04 -3.97
CA MET A 144 6.25 -8.23 -2.52
C MET A 144 7.63 -7.80 -1.93
N ILE A 145 8.71 -7.96 -2.70
CA ILE A 145 10.07 -7.59 -2.27
C ILE A 145 10.24 -6.07 -2.26
N SER A 146 9.76 -5.36 -3.28
CA SER A 146 9.83 -3.88 -3.31
C SER A 146 8.97 -3.26 -2.20
N GLU A 147 7.75 -3.75 -1.99
CA GLU A 147 6.84 -3.26 -0.94
C GLU A 147 7.43 -3.33 0.47
N ALA A 148 8.17 -4.40 0.77
CA ALA A 148 8.84 -4.55 2.06
C ALA A 148 9.88 -3.44 2.29
N GLY A 149 10.50 -2.96 1.22
CA GLY A 149 11.41 -1.81 1.20
C GLY A 149 10.67 -0.51 1.52
N HIS A 150 9.59 -0.22 0.80
CA HIS A 150 8.80 1.01 0.97
C HIS A 150 8.22 1.16 2.38
N TYR A 151 7.58 0.12 2.90
CA TYR A 151 7.11 0.05 4.28
C TYR A 151 8.21 0.45 5.28
N THR A 152 9.40 -0.11 5.10
CA THR A 152 10.55 0.14 5.97
C THR A 152 11.03 1.59 5.86
N THR A 153 11.07 2.14 4.65
CA THR A 153 11.45 3.54 4.39
C THR A 153 10.48 4.51 5.04
N PHE A 154 9.16 4.32 4.91
CA PHE A 154 8.17 5.17 5.56
C PHE A 154 8.30 5.18 7.09
N LEU A 155 8.50 4.03 7.72
CA LEU A 155 8.73 3.97 9.18
C LEU A 155 10.04 4.64 9.61
N LYS A 156 11.11 4.52 8.81
CA LYS A 156 12.38 5.22 9.10
C LYS A 156 12.21 6.73 9.03
N LEU A 157 11.54 7.23 7.99
CA LEU A 157 11.24 8.65 7.82
C LEU A 157 10.36 9.17 8.96
N ALA A 158 9.34 8.40 9.38
CA ALA A 158 8.48 8.75 10.50
C ALA A 158 9.27 8.91 11.80
N ARG A 159 10.18 7.97 12.10
CA ARG A 159 11.08 8.07 13.28
C ARG A 159 12.04 9.25 13.19
N LYS A 160 12.54 9.56 11.98
CA LYS A 160 13.47 10.68 11.76
C LYS A 160 12.82 12.04 12.00
N TYR A 161 11.60 12.23 11.49
CA TYR A 161 10.91 13.53 11.54
C TYR A 161 9.82 13.63 12.61
N GLY A 162 9.60 12.55 13.38
CA GLY A 162 8.63 12.54 14.46
C GLY A 162 9.01 13.43 15.65
N GLY A 163 10.28 13.87 15.74
CA GLY A 163 10.76 14.72 16.81
C GLY A 163 10.62 14.04 18.17
N GLY A 164 9.71 14.55 19.01
CA GLY A 164 9.40 13.97 20.34
C GLY A 164 8.21 13.00 20.35
N ILE A 165 7.64 12.66 19.19
CA ILE A 165 6.53 11.72 19.09
C ILE A 165 7.05 10.29 19.23
N ASP A 166 6.38 9.50 20.07
CA ASP A 166 6.60 8.06 20.14
C ASP A 166 5.99 7.38 18.91
N VAL A 167 6.81 7.24 17.86
CA VAL A 167 6.40 6.69 16.55
C VAL A 167 6.06 5.21 16.68
N ASP A 168 6.74 4.46 17.54
CA ASP A 168 6.49 3.02 17.69
C ASP A 168 5.17 2.77 18.41
N ALA A 169 4.86 3.56 19.45
CA ALA A 169 3.53 3.53 20.07
C ALA A 169 2.43 3.93 19.09
N ARG A 170 2.64 5.02 18.33
CA ARG A 170 1.67 5.46 17.31
C ARG A 170 1.48 4.44 16.18
N TRP A 171 2.54 3.70 15.83
CA TRP A 171 2.46 2.59 14.88
C TRP A 171 1.66 1.41 15.43
N GLN A 172 1.79 1.07 16.72
CA GLN A 172 0.94 0.05 17.34
C GLN A 172 -0.54 0.46 17.33
N GLU A 173 -0.85 1.73 17.62
CA GLU A 173 -2.23 2.24 17.49
C GLU A 173 -2.75 2.11 16.05
N CYS A 174 -1.90 2.37 15.05
CA CYS A 174 -2.27 2.20 13.65
C CYS A 174 -2.56 0.74 13.31
N LEU A 175 -1.73 -0.19 13.79
CA LEU A 175 -1.91 -1.63 13.60
C LEU A 175 -3.20 -2.16 14.25
N GLU A 176 -3.54 -1.66 15.44
CA GLU A 176 -4.80 -2.00 16.10
C GLU A 176 -5.99 -1.45 15.33
N PHE A 177 -5.91 -0.20 14.88
CA PHE A 177 -6.94 0.41 14.06
C PHE A 177 -7.14 -0.31 12.71
N GLU A 178 -6.04 -0.71 12.05
CA GLU A 178 -6.10 -1.49 10.81
C GLU A 178 -6.73 -2.87 11.04
N ALA A 179 -6.41 -3.53 12.16
CA ALA A 179 -6.98 -4.81 12.52
C ALA A 179 -8.50 -4.75 12.69
N ASP A 180 -9.04 -3.65 13.22
CA ASP A 180 -10.48 -3.47 13.36
C ASP A 180 -11.18 -3.27 12.00
N ILE A 181 -10.56 -2.54 11.08
CA ILE A 181 -11.16 -2.30 9.77
C ILE A 181 -11.05 -3.53 8.86
N ILE A 182 -9.89 -4.20 8.81
CA ILE A 182 -9.59 -5.27 7.84
C ILE A 182 -10.50 -6.50 8.00
N GLN A 183 -11.08 -6.71 9.18
CA GLN A 183 -12.10 -7.75 9.42
C GLN A 183 -13.32 -7.63 8.51
N ASN A 184 -13.59 -6.43 8.00
CA ASN A 184 -14.71 -6.17 7.11
C ASN A 184 -14.38 -6.36 5.62
N TYR A 185 -13.11 -6.56 5.29
CA TYR A 185 -12.53 -6.57 3.94
C TYR A 185 -12.05 -7.97 3.51
N GLY A 186 -11.60 -8.11 2.26
CA GLY A 186 -11.18 -9.40 1.69
C GLY A 186 -12.36 -10.25 1.20
N LYS A 187 -13.48 -9.58 0.88
CA LYS A 187 -14.72 -10.20 0.41
C LYS A 187 -14.95 -9.93 -1.08
N LYS A 188 -14.15 -9.06 -1.69
CA LYS A 188 -14.10 -8.77 -3.12
C LYS A 188 -12.71 -9.07 -3.67
N GLU A 189 -12.63 -9.19 -4.98
CA GLU A 189 -11.43 -9.42 -5.78
C GLU A 189 -10.55 -8.16 -5.97
N THR A 190 -10.42 -7.32 -4.95
CA THR A 190 -9.64 -6.06 -4.95
C THR A 190 -8.46 -6.15 -3.98
N MET A 191 -7.45 -5.30 -4.18
CA MET A 191 -6.18 -5.31 -3.46
C MET A 191 -6.31 -5.05 -1.97
N HIS A 192 -7.28 -4.25 -1.50
CA HIS A 192 -7.46 -4.00 -0.06
C HIS A 192 -8.81 -4.41 0.50
N GLY A 193 -9.73 -4.93 -0.32
CA GLY A 193 -10.82 -5.79 0.15
C GLY A 193 -12.18 -5.62 -0.47
#